data_AF-A0A9W3LJG5-F1
#
_entry.id   AF-A0A9W3LJG5-F1
#
_cell.length_a   1.000
_cell.length_b   1.000
_cell.length_c   1.000
_cell.angle_alpha   90.00
_cell.angle_beta   90.00
_cell.angle_gamma   90.00
#
_symmetry.space_group_name_H-M   'P 1'
#
loop_
_entity.id
_entity.type
_entity.pdbx_description
1 polymer ?
#
loop_
_entity_poly.entity_id
_entity_poly.type
_entity_poly.pdbx_seq_one_letter_code
_entity_poly.pdbx_strand_id
1 'polypeptide(L)' 'MNVLIVYAHPNPSSFNAAILNHVQKGLQETNHSVTLLDLYKEQFDPVLVFNEEKKRLVHYE' A
#
# COMPACT_ATOMS: atom_id res chain seq x y z
N MET A 1 10.05 -13.76 6.16
CA MET A 1 10.15 -13.00 4.89
C MET A 1 9.90 -11.52 5.17
N ASN A 2 10.13 -10.64 4.19
CA ASN A 2 9.75 -9.23 4.26
C ASN A 2 8.46 -9.02 3.46
N VAL A 3 7.42 -8.47 4.10
CA VAL A 3 6.10 -8.28 3.52
C VAL A 3 5.75 -6.80 3.52
N LEU A 4 5.37 -6.27 2.36
CA LEU A 4 4.74 -4.95 2.24
C LEU A 4 3.24 -5.14 2.07
N ILE A 5 2.46 -4.55 2.99
CA ILE A 5 1.01 -4.46 2.86
C ILE A 5 0.67 -3.07 2.34
N VAL A 6 0.05 -3.00 1.16
CA VAL A 6 -0.54 -1.76 0.64
C VAL A 6 -2.01 -1.75 1.04
N TYR A 7 -2.37 -0.81 1.91
CA TYR A 7 -3.74 -0.65 2.40
C TYR A 7 -4.41 0.54 1.74
N ALA A 8 -5.59 0.31 1.18
CA ALA A 8 -6.30 1.27 0.33
C ALA A 8 -7.79 1.36 0.72
N HIS A 9 -8.07 1.68 1.99
CA HIS A 9 -9.45 1.91 2.42
C HIS A 9 -9.57 3.07 3.43
N PRO A 10 -10.48 4.04 3.24
CA PRO A 10 -10.52 5.27 4.04
C PRO A 10 -11.12 5.07 5.44
N ASN A 11 -12.03 4.10 5.59
CA ASN A 11 -12.74 3.90 6.85
C ASN A 11 -12.02 2.87 7.74
N PRO A 12 -11.55 3.27 8.94
CA PRO A 12 -10.86 2.38 9.88
C PRO A 12 -11.79 1.35 10.55
N SER A 13 -13.11 1.52 10.46
CA SER A 13 -14.12 0.56 10.96
C SER A 13 -14.66 -0.35 9.85
N SER A 14 -14.01 -0.39 8.69
CA SER A 14 -14.44 -1.20 7.55
C SER A 14 -14.11 -2.69 7.71
N PHE A 15 -14.76 -3.52 6.90
CA PHE A 15 -14.36 -4.93 6.75
C PHE A 15 -12.90 -5.07 6.28
N ASN A 16 -12.44 -4.18 5.40
CA ASN A 16 -11.03 -4.15 4.98
C ASN A 16 -10.07 -3.86 6.14
N ALA A 17 -10.45 -3.00 7.09
CA ALA A 17 -9.66 -2.78 8.30
C ALA A 17 -9.59 -4.06 9.17
N ALA A 18 -10.68 -4.82 9.26
CA ALA A 18 -10.69 -6.11 9.96
C ALA A 18 -9.76 -7.14 9.27
N ILE A 19 -9.75 -7.20 7.93
CA ILE A 19 -8.82 -8.04 7.17
C ILE A 19 -7.36 -7.63 7.44
N LEU A 20 -7.05 -6.34 7.35
CA LEU A 20 -5.70 -5.81 7.61
C LEU A 20 -5.20 -6.26 8.98
N ASN A 21 -6.01 -6.05 10.03
CA ASN A 21 -5.67 -6.43 11.40
C ASN A 21 -5.40 -7.94 11.52
N HIS A 22 -6.23 -8.77 10.88
CA HIS A 22 -6.06 -10.22 10.92
C HIS A 22 -4.78 -10.68 10.20
N VAL A 23 -4.50 -10.10 9.03
CA VAL A 23 -3.29 -10.40 8.24
C VAL A 23 -2.02 -9.96 8.99
N GLN A 24 -2.00 -8.74 9.54
CA GLN A 24 -0.85 -8.26 10.31
C GLN A 24 -0.56 -9.16 11.51
N LYS A 25 -1.61 -9.58 12.24
CA LYS A 25 -1.47 -10.50 13.37
C LYS A 25 -0.85 -11.83 12.94
N GLY A 26 -1.39 -12.48 11.91
CA GLY A 26 -0.86 -13.77 11.45
C GLY A 26 0.59 -13.70 10.95
N LEU A 27 0.97 -12.61 10.29
CA LEU A 27 2.34 -12.39 9.83
C LEU A 27 3.31 -12.17 11.00
N GLN A 28 2.91 -11.40 12.01
CA GLN A 28 3.70 -11.18 13.22
C GLN A 28 3.89 -12.49 14.02
N GLU A 29 2.83 -13.28 14.18
CA GLU A 29 2.88 -14.59 14.87
C GLU A 29 3.80 -15.60 14.20
N THR A 30 4.02 -15.45 12.89
CA THR A 30 4.91 -16.32 12.09
C THR A 30 6.29 -15.71 11.82
N ASN A 31 6.67 -14.69 12.60
CA ASN A 31 7.99 -14.06 12.60
C ASN A 31 8.38 -13.41 11.25
N HIS A 32 7.40 -12.85 10.52
CA HIS A 32 7.61 -12.06 9.32
C HIS A 32 7.85 -10.59 9.66
N SER A 33 8.73 -9.92 8.90
CA SER A 33 8.85 -8.47 8.94
C SER A 33 7.76 -7.85 8.07
N VAL A 34 6.99 -6.92 8.62
CA VAL A 34 5.83 -6.32 7.95
C VAL A 34 6.00 -4.80 7.89
N THR A 35 5.89 -4.24 6.69
CA THR A 35 5.75 -2.80 6.46
C THR A 35 4.34 -2.53 5.96
N LEU A 36 3.67 -1.51 6.53
CA LEU A 36 2.34 -1.07 6.10
C LEU A 36 2.48 0.25 5.34
N LEU A 37 1.97 0.30 4.11
CA LEU A 37 1.77 1.51 3.33
C LEU A 37 0.26 1.79 3.24
N ASP A 38 -0.23 2.71 4.05
CA ASP A 38 -1.63 3.12 4.06
C ASP A 38 -1.84 4.32 3.13
N LEU A 39 -2.38 4.09 1.93
CA LEU A 39 -2.49 5.12 0.90
C LEU A 39 -3.38 6.30 1.31
N TYR A 40 -4.42 6.05 2.13
CA TYR A 40 -5.31 7.12 2.57
C TYR A 40 -4.67 7.95 3.68
N LYS A 41 -3.99 7.30 4.63
CA LYS A 41 -3.24 8.01 5.68
C LYS A 41 -2.05 8.79 5.12
N GLU A 42 -1.36 8.22 4.14
CA GLU A 42 -0.24 8.87 3.45
C GLU A 42 -0.69 9.94 2.45
N GLN A 43 -2.00 10.14 2.26
CA GLN A 43 -2.56 11.08 1.27
C GLN A 43 -1.92 10.89 -0.12
N PHE A 44 -1.78 9.62 -0.51
CA PHE A 44 -1.17 9.26 -1.78
C PHE A 44 -1.94 9.89 -2.94
N ASP A 45 -1.24 10.60 -3.83
CA ASP A 45 -1.79 11.12 -5.07
C ASP A 45 -1.85 9.99 -6.12
N PRO A 46 -3.05 9.50 -6.48
CA PRO A 46 -3.18 8.41 -7.43
C PRO A 46 -3.13 8.88 -8.88
N VAL A 47 -3.06 10.20 -9.14
CA VAL A 47 -3.18 10.75 -10.48
C VAL A 47 -1.84 10.64 -11.21
N LEU A 48 -1.82 9.78 -12.23
CA LEU A 48 -0.70 9.72 -13.15
C LEU A 48 -0.70 10.95 -14.07
N VAL A 49 0.33 11.80 -13.94
CA VAL A 49 0.47 13.03 -14.73
C VAL A 49 1.59 12.89 -15.76
N PHE A 50 1.29 13.26 -17.00
CA PHE A 50 2.30 13.41 -18.06
C PHE A 50 2.31 14.84 -18.59
N ASN A 51 3.48 15.46 -18.67
CA ASN A 51 3.70 16.76 -19.31
C ASN A 51 5.18 16.91 -19.69
N GLU A 52 5.60 18.10 -20.11
CA GLU A 52 7.00 18.36 -20.50
C GLU A 52 7.99 18.07 -19.36
N GLU A 53 7.59 18.28 -18.11
CA GLU A 53 8.38 18.04 -16.90
C GLU A 53 8.33 16.58 -16.44
N LYS A 54 7.17 15.94 -16.53
CA LYS A 54 6.89 14.55 -16.14
C LYS A 54 6.67 13.71 -17.39
N LYS A 55 7.75 13.35 -18.08
CA LYS A 55 7.70 12.52 -19.29
C LYS A 55 7.42 11.06 -18.94
N ARG A 56 6.68 10.36 -19.79
CA ARG A 56 6.53 8.90 -19.69
C ARG A 56 7.88 8.23 -19.90
N LEU A 57 8.33 7.42 -18.95
CA LEU A 57 9.48 6.55 -19.16
C LEU A 57 9.09 5.50 -20.20
N VAL A 58 9.70 5.58 -21.38
CA VAL A 58 9.57 4.55 -22.42
C VAL A 58 10.77 3.63 -22.25
N HIS A 59 10.52 2.39 -21.83
CA HIS A 59 11.57 1.37 -21.80
C HIS A 59 11.70 0.82 -23.21
N TYR A 60 12.89 0.95 -23.80
CA TYR A 60 13.24 0.25 -25.03
C TYR A 60 13.95 -1.04 -24.63
N GLU A 61 13.44 -2.18 -25.09
CA GLU A 61 14.09 -3.50 -24.99
C GLU A 61 15.34 -3.56 -25.89
#